data_AF-A0A3M2Z8T9-F1
#
_entry.id   AF-A0A3M2Z8T9-F1
#
_cell.length_a   1.000
_cell.length_b   1.000
_cell.length_c   1.000
_cell.angle_alpha   90.00
_cell.angle_beta   90.00
_cell.angle_gamma   90.00
#
_symmetry.space_group_name_H-M   'P 1'
#
loop_
_entity.id
_entity.type
_entity.pdbx_description
1 polymer ?
#
loop_
_entity_poly.entity_id
_entity_poly.type
_entity_poly.pdbx_seq_one_letter_code
_entity_poly.pdbx_strand_id
1 'polypeptide(L)' 'YFTGVSDEGPDLAALFATLGGKVQLLQGGVERIQDRAIGHLILLIAGSPHPREELLLRARQLAPRVEVLGYVG' A
#
# COMPACT_ATOMS: atom_id res chain seq x y z
N TYR A 1 3.48 1.77 6.53
CA TYR A 1 3.33 0.81 7.64
C TYR A 1 1.88 0.39 7.73
N PHE A 2 1.63 -0.91 7.60
CA PHE A 2 0.34 -1.49 7.95
C PHE A 2 0.28 -1.60 9.47
N THR A 3 -0.62 -0.85 10.10
CA THR A 3 -1.04 -1.16 11.47
C THR A 3 -2.23 -2.09 11.32
N GLY A 4 -2.10 -3.35 11.73
CA GLY A 4 -3.20 -4.33 11.72
C GLY A 4 -4.37 -3.90 12.59
N VAL A 5 -5.16 -2.92 12.13
CA VAL A 5 -6.45 -2.51 12.71
C VAL A 5 -7.55 -3.47 12.28
N SER A 6 -7.28 -4.28 11.24
CA SER A 6 -8.09 -5.44 10.86
C SER A 6 -7.25 -6.69 11.10
N ASP A 7 -7.86 -7.71 11.72
CA ASP A 7 -7.30 -9.05 11.98
C ASP A 7 -6.81 -9.74 10.68
N GLU A 8 -7.41 -9.33 9.56
CA GLU A 8 -6.97 -9.66 8.22
C GLU A 8 -5.71 -8.90 7.84
N GLY A 9 -4.71 -9.61 7.31
CA GLY A 9 -3.52 -9.01 6.73
C GLY A 9 -3.86 -7.99 5.63
N PRO A 10 -2.85 -7.29 5.07
CA PRO A 10 -3.10 -6.25 4.08
C PRO A 10 -3.87 -6.81 2.88
N ASP A 11 -5.06 -6.28 2.62
CA ASP A 11 -5.81 -6.60 1.40
C ASP A 11 -5.14 -5.92 0.20
N LEU A 12 -4.24 -6.68 -0.43
CA LEU A 12 -3.51 -6.25 -1.61
C LEU A 12 -4.46 -6.02 -2.80
N ALA A 13 -5.54 -6.79 -2.90
CA ALA A 13 -6.51 -6.66 -3.99
C ALA A 13 -7.29 -5.34 -3.86
N ALA A 14 -7.74 -4.99 -2.65
CA ALA A 14 -8.36 -3.70 -2.39
C ALA A 14 -7.40 -2.52 -2.62
N LEU A 15 -6.12 -2.68 -2.25
CA LEU A 15 -5.07 -1.70 -2.57
C LEU A 15 -4.93 -1.48 -4.07
N PHE A 16 -4.83 -2.57 -4.85
CA PHE A 16 -4.69 -2.49 -6.30
C PHE A 16 -5.92 -1.87 -6.95
N ALA A 17 -7.12 -2.24 -6.51
CA ALA A 17 -8.37 -1.67 -7.00
C ALA A 17 -8.48 -0.17 -6.68
N THR A 18 -8.01 0.26 -5.51
CA THR A 18 -8.15 1.65 -5.05
C THR A 18 -7.12 2.58 -5.68
N LEU A 19 -5.87 2.11 -5.88
CA LEU A 19 -4.79 2.88 -6.49
C LEU A 19 -4.93 2.96 -8.02
N GLY A 20 -5.46 1.91 -8.66
CA GLY A 20 -5.63 1.86 -10.09
C GLY A 20 -4.30 1.84 -10.88
N GLY A 21 -4.38 1.46 -12.14
CA GLY A 21 -3.21 1.24 -12.98
C GLY A 21 -2.49 -0.09 -12.68
N LYS A 22 -1.22 -0.18 -13.11
CA LYS A 22 -0.38 -1.35 -12.91
C LYS A 22 0.39 -1.20 -11.60
N VAL A 23 -0.08 -1.90 -10.56
CA VAL A 23 0.61 -1.93 -9.27
C VAL A 23 1.44 -3.22 -9.18
N GLN A 24 2.72 -3.10 -8.83
CA GLN A 24 3.61 -4.22 -8.58
C GLN A 24 4.13 -4.17 -7.15
N LEU A 25 4.07 -5.29 -6.43
CA LEU A 25 4.71 -5.45 -5.13
C LEU A 25 6.20 -5.72 -5.35
N LEU A 26 7.05 -4.75 -5.00
CA LEU A 26 8.50 -4.91 -5.09
C LEU A 26 9.04 -5.68 -3.88
N GLN A 27 8.53 -5.34 -2.69
CA GLN A 27 8.92 -6.01 -1.45
C GLN A 27 7.77 -5.91 -0.46
N GLY A 28 7.47 -6.99 0.24
CA GLY A 28 6.45 -7.00 1.28
C GLY A 28 6.83 -7.93 2.40
N GLY A 29 6.87 -7.42 3.62
CA GLY A 29 7.05 -8.22 4.83
C GLY A 29 5.93 -7.89 5.80
N VAL A 30 5.11 -8.89 6.12
CA VAL A 30 4.05 -8.79 7.13
C VAL A 30 4.38 -9.82 8.20
N GLU A 31 4.80 -9.32 9.35
CA GLU A 31 5.05 -10.15 10.52
C GLU A 31 3.84 -10.07 11.43
N ARG A 32 3.34 -11.23 11.88
CA ARG A 32 2.31 -11.28 12.92
C ARG A 32 3.01 -11.28 14.26
N ILE A 33 2.86 -10.17 14.98
CA ILE A 33 3.37 -10.06 16.34
C ILE A 33 2.15 -10.04 17.25
N GLN A 34 1.93 -11.16 17.96
CA GLN A 34 0.74 -11.43 18.74
C GLN A 34 -0.54 -11.33 17.88
N ASP A 35 -1.42 -10.39 18.19
CA ASP A 35 -2.72 -10.18 17.55
C ASP A 35 -2.66 -9.14 16.41
N ARG A 36 -1.46 -8.64 16.06
CA ARG A 36 -1.30 -7.55 15.09
C ARG A 36 -0.40 -7.96 13.94
N ALA A 37 -0.94 -7.83 12.73
CA ALA A 37 -0.13 -7.82 11.51
C ALA A 37 0.63 -6.48 11.44
N ILE A 38 1.95 -6.53 11.56
CA ILE A 38 2.85 -5.38 11.39
C ILE A 38 3.70 -5.65 10.17
N GLY A 39 3.65 -4.75 9.20
CA GLY A 39 4.38 -4.94 7.97
C GLY A 39 4.69 -3.68 7.19
N HIS A 40 5.63 -3.83 6.28
CA HIS A 40 5.94 -2.84 5.25
C HIS A 40 5.68 -3.45 3.87
N LEU A 41 5.12 -2.65 2.98
CA LEU A 41 4.90 -2.97 1.59
C LEU A 41 5.53 -1.85 0.76
N ILE A 42 6.37 -2.24 -0.18
CA ILE A 42 6.97 -1.38 -1.19
C ILE A 42 6.26 -1.70 -2.50
N LEU A 43 5.54 -0.71 -3.01
CA LEU A 43 4.72 -0.82 -4.21
C LEU A 43 5.27 0.10 -5.30
N LEU A 44 5.35 -0.42 -6.52
CA LEU A 44 5.54 0.36 -7.73
C LEU A 44 4.18 0.56 -8.39
N ILE A 45 3.80 1.80 -8.68
CA ILE A 45 2.56 2.13 -9.37
C ILE A 45 2.92 2.74 -10.71
N ALA A 46 2.49 2.11 -11.81
CA ALA A 46 2.75 2.56 -13.17
C ALA A 46 1.43 2.68 -13.96
N GLY A 47 1.32 3.72 -14.80
CA GLY A 47 0.15 3.90 -15.66
C GLY A 47 -1.17 4.07 -14.91
N SER A 48 -1.14 4.64 -13.70
CA SER A 48 -2.39 4.97 -13.00
C SER A 48 -3.09 6.14 -13.71
N PRO A 49 -4.42 6.07 -13.89
CA PRO A 49 -5.21 7.19 -14.42
C PRO A 49 -5.32 8.35 -13.43
N HIS A 50 -4.94 8.14 -12.16
CA HIS A 50 -5.04 9.15 -11.11
C HIS A 50 -3.75 9.97 -10.97
N PRO A 51 -3.85 11.29 -10.72
CA PRO A 51 -2.70 12.10 -10.38
C PRO A 51 -2.07 11.65 -9.05
N ARG A 52 -0.76 11.87 -8.93
CA ARG A 52 0.06 11.47 -7.77
C ARG A 52 -0.53 11.86 -6.40
N GLU A 53 -1.14 13.05 -6.31
CA GLU A 53 -1.69 13.58 -5.07
C GLU A 53 -2.93 12.79 -4.65
N GLU A 54 -3.75 12.39 -5.62
CA GLU A 54 -4.93 11.56 -5.39
C GLU A 54 -4.52 10.12 -5.02
N LEU A 55 -3.48 9.58 -5.67
CA LEU A 55 -2.89 8.30 -5.28
C LEU A 55 -2.39 8.31 -3.84
N LEU A 56 -1.70 9.36 -3.43
CA LEU A 56 -1.19 9.50 -2.06
C LEU A 56 -2.34 9.60 -1.05
N LEU A 57 -3.38 10.37 -1.38
CA LEU A 57 -4.56 10.54 -0.53
C LEU A 57 -5.29 9.21 -0.32
N ARG A 58 -5.53 8.48 -1.42
CA ARG A 58 -6.16 7.15 -1.41
C ARG A 58 -5.32 6.12 -0.64
N ALA A 59 -4.01 6.11 -0.86
CA ALA A 59 -3.10 5.23 -0.14
C ALA A 59 -3.15 5.51 1.38
N ARG A 60 -3.21 6.78 1.80
CA ARG A 60 -3.32 7.17 3.22
C ARG A 60 -4.63 6.74 3.87
N GLN A 61 -5.70 6.52 3.10
CA GLN A 61 -6.94 5.93 3.62
C GLN A 61 -6.81 4.43 3.88
N LEU A 62 -5.93 3.75 3.15
CA LEU A 62 -5.72 2.30 3.26
C LEU A 62 -4.68 1.93 4.31
N ALA A 63 -3.68 2.79 4.52
CA ALA A 63 -2.64 2.59 5.53
C ALA A 63 -2.36 3.89 6.27
N PRO A 64 -2.22 3.85 7.61
CA PRO A 64 -2.03 5.05 8.42
C PRO A 64 -0.71 5.78 8.13
N ARG A 65 0.27 5.09 7.53
CA ARG A 65 1.56 5.68 7.20
C ARG A 65 1.99 5.25 5.80
N VAL A 66 1.88 6.18 4.87
CA VAL A 66 2.28 6.05 3.47
C VAL A 66 3.40 7.03 3.17
N GLU A 67 4.42 6.55 2.47
CA GLU A 67 5.60 7.31 2.09
C GLU A 67 5.93 7.04 0.63
N VAL A 68 6.39 8.07 -0.09
CA VAL A 68 6.86 7.93 -1.48
C VAL A 68 8.36 7.71 -1.43
N LEU A 69 8.82 6.54 -1.86
CA LEU A 69 10.24 6.19 -1.87
C LEU A 69 11.01 6.78 -3.06
N GLY A 70 10.32 7.08 -4.17
CA GLY A 70 10.92 7.63 -5.37
C GLY A 70 10.02 7.53 -6.59
N TYR A 71 10.51 7.99 -7.73
CA TYR A 71 9.83 7.92 -9.03
C TYR A 71 10.72 7.17 -10.01
N VAL A 72 10.12 6.24 -10.77
CA VAL A 72 10.80 5.51 -11.84
C VAL A 72 10.27 6.08 -13.15
N GLY A 73 11.16 6.61 -13.99
CA GLY A 73 10.85 7.24 -15.28
C GLY A 73 11.28 6.38 -16.45
#